data_AF-A0A6V7UDQ7-F1
#
_entry.id   AF-A0A6V7UDQ7-F1
#
_cell.length_a   1.000
_cell.length_b   1.000
_cell.length_c   1.000
_cell.angle_alpha   90.00
_cell.angle_beta   90.00
_cell.angle_gamma   90.00
#
_symmetry.space_group_name_H-M   'P 1'
#
loop_
_entity.id
_entity.type
_entity.pdbx_description
1 polymer ?
#
loop_
_entity_poly.entity_id
_entity_poly.type
_entity_poly.pdbx_seq_one_letter_code
_entity_poly.pdbx_strand_id
1 'polypeptide(L)'
;MSVKFIILLSGINFISLLSCYIIQVIPLTFTTFATQIQFYIGFDRLLSIAFPIWYRFKDAYISVSVIAILTTIRTSRTCWNFLSMAIQFPERPTMCATGDLLQPEISQETLATANIYNLLTVACYVTIWILMTIKKQNNSNSKRLIKSLTAIIIINMAGFVNTQVWLMLLPILSFNAVNIDSFVVTPALLMYVAASGSNTPVLFAFSKDYNKAFKNTFKHLFCGKPLEETKISTIGNIRTANTRDVNMKRMNLSSVVEPVKN
;
A
#
# COMPACT_ATOMS: atom_id res chain seq x y z
N MET A 1 -17.31 -2.34 -1.52
CA MET A 1 -17.82 -1.21 -0.69
C MET A 1 -18.87 -0.38 -1.39
N SER A 2 -18.59 0.13 -2.58
CA SER A 2 -19.59 0.79 -3.46
C SER A 2 -20.80 -0.10 -3.74
N VAL A 3 -20.57 -1.40 -3.82
CA VAL A 3 -21.56 -2.42 -4.15
C VAL A 3 -22.67 -2.53 -3.10
N LYS A 4 -22.31 -2.59 -1.81
CA LYS A 4 -23.31 -2.70 -0.74
C LYS A 4 -24.16 -1.43 -0.67
N PHE A 5 -23.55 -0.26 -0.84
CA PHE A 5 -24.28 1.00 -0.91
C PHE A 5 -25.28 1.02 -2.08
N ILE A 6 -24.87 0.52 -3.25
CA ILE A 6 -25.76 0.37 -4.41
C ILE A 6 -26.90 -0.63 -4.12
N ILE A 7 -26.60 -1.77 -3.49
CA ILE A 7 -27.61 -2.79 -3.14
C ILE A 7 -28.61 -2.23 -2.11
N LEU A 8 -28.12 -1.49 -1.11
CA LEU A 8 -28.92 -0.86 -0.07
C LEU A 8 -29.84 0.22 -0.66
N LEU A 9 -29.36 0.98 -1.66
CA LEU A 9 -30.19 1.90 -2.43
C LEU A 9 -31.22 1.21 -3.32
N SER A 10 -30.90 0.01 -3.83
CA SER A 10 -31.80 -0.76 -4.71
C SER A 10 -32.91 -1.53 -3.97
N GLY A 11 -32.88 -1.61 -2.64
CA GLY A 11 -33.90 -2.31 -1.84
C GLY A 11 -33.90 -3.84 -1.96
N ILE A 12 -32.90 -4.42 -2.62
CA ILE A 12 -32.73 -5.88 -2.74
C ILE A 12 -31.91 -6.36 -1.54
N ASN A 13 -32.55 -6.98 -0.54
CA ASN A 13 -31.87 -7.32 0.72
C ASN A 13 -30.90 -8.51 0.62
N PHE A 14 -31.12 -9.43 -0.33
CA PHE A 14 -30.32 -10.63 -0.48
C PHE A 14 -30.00 -10.92 -1.95
N ILE A 15 -28.75 -11.28 -2.21
CA ILE A 15 -28.29 -11.77 -3.51
C ILE A 15 -27.59 -13.12 -3.35
N SER A 16 -27.52 -13.89 -4.44
CA SER A 16 -26.82 -15.16 -4.46
C SER A 16 -25.31 -14.97 -4.21
N LEU A 17 -24.69 -15.90 -3.48
CA LEU A 17 -23.26 -15.83 -3.10
C LEU A 17 -22.36 -15.69 -4.32
N LEU A 18 -22.67 -16.39 -5.41
CA LEU A 18 -21.93 -16.31 -6.66
C LEU A 18 -21.99 -14.90 -7.28
N SER A 19 -23.18 -14.30 -7.32
CA SER A 19 -23.36 -12.92 -7.79
C SER A 19 -22.56 -11.96 -6.92
N CYS A 20 -22.61 -12.13 -5.60
CA CYS A 20 -21.83 -11.32 -4.68
C CYS A 20 -20.32 -11.44 -4.94
N TYR A 21 -19.81 -12.65 -5.14
CA TYR A 21 -18.39 -12.88 -5.45
C TYR A 21 -17.98 -12.15 -6.73
N ILE A 22 -18.76 -12.27 -7.82
CA ILE A 22 -18.47 -11.61 -9.10
C ILE A 22 -18.33 -10.09 -8.90
N ILE A 23 -19.21 -9.51 -8.08
CA ILE A 23 -19.19 -8.07 -7.85
C ILE A 23 -18.05 -7.65 -6.88
N GLN A 24 -17.69 -8.51 -5.91
CA GLN A 24 -16.67 -8.20 -4.90
C GLN A 24 -15.25 -8.61 -5.26
N VAL A 25 -15.03 -9.48 -6.24
CA VAL A 25 -13.70 -10.04 -6.55
C VAL A 25 -12.67 -8.94 -6.82
N ILE A 26 -13.06 -7.88 -7.54
CA ILE A 26 -12.18 -6.76 -7.85
C ILE A 26 -11.78 -6.01 -6.54
N PRO A 27 -12.70 -5.44 -5.75
CA PRO A 27 -12.36 -4.82 -4.47
C PRO A 27 -11.55 -5.72 -3.52
N LEU A 28 -11.87 -7.00 -3.46
CA LEU A 28 -11.22 -7.99 -2.61
C LEU A 28 -9.76 -8.21 -3.05
N THR A 29 -9.52 -8.31 -4.35
CA THR A 29 -8.18 -8.41 -4.94
C THR A 29 -7.34 -7.20 -4.57
N PHE A 30 -7.85 -5.99 -4.80
CA PHE A 30 -7.13 -4.75 -4.48
C PHE A 30 -6.85 -4.59 -2.99
N THR A 31 -7.80 -4.98 -2.14
CA THR A 31 -7.62 -4.91 -0.68
C THR A 31 -6.54 -5.87 -0.20
N THR A 32 -6.56 -7.11 -0.70
CA THR A 32 -5.55 -8.13 -0.40
C THR A 32 -4.17 -7.71 -0.89
N PHE A 33 -4.10 -7.14 -2.09
CA PHE A 33 -2.87 -6.63 -2.66
C PHE A 33 -2.32 -5.42 -1.88
N ALA A 34 -3.18 -4.47 -1.51
CA ALA A 34 -2.80 -3.27 -0.77
C ALA A 34 -2.22 -3.59 0.62
N THR A 35 -2.83 -4.50 1.37
CA THR A 35 -2.35 -4.92 2.70
C THR A 35 -0.95 -5.55 2.63
N GLN A 36 -0.70 -6.39 1.63
CA GLN A 36 0.62 -7.00 1.45
C GLN A 36 1.66 -5.99 0.99
N ILE A 37 1.33 -5.12 0.03
CA ILE A 37 2.22 -4.04 -0.40
C ILE A 37 2.58 -3.12 0.78
N GLN A 38 1.61 -2.78 1.63
CA GLN A 38 1.86 -1.95 2.81
C GLN A 38 2.89 -2.59 3.76
N PHE A 39 2.79 -3.90 3.98
CA PHE A 39 3.81 -4.64 4.72
C PHE A 39 5.18 -4.56 4.04
N TYR A 40 5.27 -4.87 2.74
CA TYR A 40 6.53 -4.84 2.02
C TYR A 40 7.17 -3.45 1.96
N ILE A 41 6.37 -2.37 1.87
CA ILE A 41 6.86 -1.00 1.99
C ILE A 41 7.47 -0.77 3.38
N GLY A 42 6.78 -1.20 4.45
CA GLY A 42 7.31 -1.12 5.81
C GLY A 42 8.62 -1.90 5.98
N PHE A 43 8.67 -3.10 5.43
CA PHE A 43 9.84 -3.97 5.47
C PHE A 43 11.02 -3.40 4.68
N ASP A 44 10.79 -2.89 3.48
CA ASP A 44 11.83 -2.25 2.66
C ASP A 44 12.42 -1.01 3.36
N ARG A 45 11.57 -0.20 4.00
CA ARG A 45 12.04 0.94 4.83
C ARG A 45 12.86 0.47 6.02
N LEU A 46 12.45 -0.60 6.69
CA LEU A 46 13.21 -1.19 7.79
C LEU A 46 14.61 -1.61 7.32
N LEU A 47 14.72 -2.33 6.20
CA LEU A 47 16.00 -2.74 5.61
C LEU A 47 16.89 -1.53 5.24
N SER A 48 16.30 -0.47 4.70
CA SER A 48 17.03 0.75 4.33
C SER A 48 17.69 1.44 5.53
N ILE A 49 17.07 1.35 6.71
CA ILE A 49 17.54 1.98 7.96
C ILE A 49 18.46 1.02 8.73
N ALA A 50 18.14 -0.27 8.77
CA ALA A 50 18.92 -1.28 9.45
C ALA A 50 20.27 -1.52 8.74
N PHE A 51 20.25 -1.69 7.41
CA PHE A 51 21.39 -2.13 6.61
C PHE A 51 21.66 -1.18 5.42
N PRO A 52 22.09 0.07 5.66
CA PRO A 52 22.23 1.07 4.60
C PRO A 52 23.28 0.72 3.53
N ILE A 53 24.37 0.03 3.92
CA ILE A 53 25.44 -0.37 2.98
C ILE A 53 24.90 -1.41 2.00
N TRP A 54 24.30 -2.49 2.52
CA TRP A 54 23.71 -3.54 1.68
C TRP A 54 22.57 -3.01 0.81
N TYR A 55 21.72 -2.15 1.39
CA TYR A 55 20.59 -1.55 0.67
C TYR A 55 21.04 -0.68 -0.51
N ARG A 56 22.24 -0.07 -0.46
CA ARG A 56 22.80 0.71 -1.58
C ARG A 56 23.19 -0.16 -2.79
N PHE A 57 23.59 -1.41 -2.56
CA PHE A 57 23.99 -2.34 -3.62
C PHE A 57 22.83 -3.21 -4.14
N LYS A 58 21.69 -3.18 -3.44
CA LYS A 58 20.49 -3.92 -3.83
C LYS A 58 19.90 -3.32 -5.12
N ASP A 59 19.64 -4.18 -6.10
CA ASP A 59 18.88 -3.79 -7.30
C ASP A 59 17.40 -3.63 -6.95
N ALA A 60 16.90 -2.40 -7.12
CA ALA A 60 15.50 -2.06 -6.86
C ALA A 60 14.53 -2.82 -7.76
N TYR A 61 14.92 -3.08 -9.02
CA TYR A 61 14.06 -3.75 -10.00
C TYR A 61 13.81 -5.21 -9.60
N ILE A 62 14.86 -5.91 -9.19
CA ILE A 62 14.75 -7.31 -8.74
C ILE A 62 13.84 -7.38 -7.50
N SER A 63 14.03 -6.47 -6.54
CA SER A 63 13.21 -6.47 -5.32
C SER A 63 11.74 -6.20 -5.60
N VAL A 64 11.41 -5.23 -6.44
CA VAL A 64 10.01 -4.92 -6.77
C VAL A 64 9.39 -6.08 -7.54
N SER A 65 10.12 -6.70 -8.47
CA SER A 65 9.66 -7.86 -9.23
C SER A 65 9.34 -9.05 -8.32
N VAL A 66 10.22 -9.37 -7.36
CA VAL A 66 9.99 -10.44 -6.38
C VAL A 66 8.75 -10.15 -5.53
N ILE A 67 8.61 -8.92 -5.03
CA ILE A 67 7.43 -8.51 -4.25
C ILE A 67 6.15 -8.62 -5.09
N ALA A 68 6.19 -8.17 -6.35
CA ALA A 68 5.04 -8.25 -7.25
C ALA A 68 4.62 -9.71 -7.51
N ILE A 69 5.58 -10.62 -7.71
CA ILE A 69 5.29 -12.05 -7.91
C ILE A 69 4.68 -12.67 -6.64
N LEU A 70 5.29 -12.43 -5.46
CA LEU A 70 4.80 -12.97 -4.19
C LEU A 70 3.39 -12.48 -3.87
N THR A 71 3.14 -11.18 -4.08
CA THR A 71 1.83 -10.59 -3.84
C THR A 71 0.77 -11.11 -4.81
N THR A 72 1.14 -11.30 -6.08
CA THR A 72 0.24 -11.88 -7.09
C THR A 72 -0.12 -13.33 -6.75
N ILE A 73 0.87 -14.19 -6.44
CA ILE A 73 0.63 -15.59 -6.08
C ILE A 73 -0.32 -15.68 -4.88
N ARG A 74 -0.05 -14.90 -3.82
CA ARG A 74 -0.87 -14.93 -2.61
C ARG A 74 -2.30 -14.43 -2.87
N THR A 75 -2.45 -13.38 -3.68
CA THR A 75 -3.76 -12.81 -4.02
C THR A 75 -4.56 -13.76 -4.91
N SER A 76 -3.93 -14.40 -5.89
CA SER A 76 -4.58 -15.42 -6.73
C SER A 76 -5.07 -16.60 -5.90
N ARG A 77 -4.27 -17.08 -4.92
CA ARG A 77 -4.70 -18.12 -3.98
C ARG A 77 -5.92 -17.69 -3.15
N THR A 78 -5.94 -16.44 -2.66
CA THR A 78 -7.12 -15.90 -1.97
C THR A 78 -8.35 -15.92 -2.87
N CYS A 79 -8.24 -15.39 -4.10
CA CYS A 79 -9.36 -15.35 -5.05
C CYS A 79 -9.87 -16.75 -5.38
N TRP A 80 -8.97 -17.71 -5.58
CA TRP A 80 -9.34 -19.10 -5.82
C TRP A 80 -10.15 -19.71 -4.67
N ASN A 81 -9.73 -19.48 -3.42
CA ASN A 81 -10.46 -19.97 -2.25
C ASN A 81 -11.88 -19.40 -2.18
N PHE A 82 -12.04 -18.10 -2.45
CA PHE A 82 -13.36 -17.47 -2.48
C PHE A 82 -14.22 -17.94 -3.65
N LEU A 83 -13.64 -18.11 -4.84
CA LEU A 83 -14.33 -18.67 -6.00
C LEU A 83 -14.81 -20.09 -5.72
N SER A 84 -13.95 -20.92 -5.12
CA SER A 84 -14.29 -22.29 -4.76
C SER A 84 -15.48 -22.35 -3.80
N MET A 85 -15.51 -21.48 -2.79
CA MET A 85 -16.66 -21.35 -1.89
C MET A 85 -17.93 -20.90 -2.64
N ALA A 86 -17.81 -19.89 -3.51
CA ALA A 86 -18.93 -19.35 -4.27
C ALA A 86 -19.56 -20.39 -5.21
N ILE A 87 -18.75 -21.27 -5.79
CA ILE A 87 -19.20 -22.39 -6.64
C ILE A 87 -19.85 -23.51 -5.81
N GLN A 88 -19.36 -23.78 -4.60
CA GLN A 88 -19.94 -24.81 -3.73
C GLN A 88 -21.32 -24.43 -3.18
N PHE A 89 -21.57 -23.13 -2.95
CA PHE A 89 -22.82 -22.65 -2.36
C PHE A 89 -23.45 -21.49 -3.17
N PRO A 90 -23.77 -21.68 -4.46
CA PRO A 90 -24.12 -20.57 -5.36
C PRO A 90 -25.39 -19.84 -4.93
N GLU A 91 -26.41 -20.57 -4.47
CA GLU A 91 -27.73 -20.04 -4.10
C GLU A 91 -27.84 -19.56 -2.65
N ARG A 92 -26.75 -19.58 -1.88
CA ARG A 92 -26.79 -19.12 -0.48
C ARG A 92 -27.11 -17.62 -0.45
N PRO A 93 -28.19 -17.19 0.21
CA PRO A 93 -28.55 -15.77 0.26
C PRO A 93 -27.54 -15.03 1.15
N THR A 94 -27.01 -13.92 0.63
CA THR A 94 -26.06 -13.07 1.35
C THR A 94 -26.40 -11.59 1.18
N MET A 95 -26.01 -10.76 2.14
CA MET A 95 -26.15 -9.30 2.07
C MET A 95 -25.02 -8.64 1.26
N CYS A 96 -24.13 -9.47 0.71
CA CYS A 96 -22.92 -9.08 0.05
C CYS A 96 -22.08 -8.10 0.88
N ALA A 97 -21.97 -8.38 2.18
CA ALA A 97 -20.92 -7.82 3.01
C ALA A 97 -19.62 -8.61 2.81
N THR A 98 -18.46 -7.99 3.03
CA THR A 98 -17.17 -8.70 2.98
C THR A 98 -17.12 -9.83 4.03
N GLY A 99 -17.89 -9.69 5.12
CA GLY A 99 -18.10 -10.73 6.13
C GLY A 99 -18.89 -11.96 5.65
N ASP A 100 -19.77 -11.82 4.65
CA ASP A 100 -20.61 -12.95 4.22
C ASP A 100 -19.82 -13.98 3.40
N LEU A 101 -18.77 -13.50 2.71
CA LEU A 101 -17.80 -14.36 2.03
C LEU A 101 -16.88 -15.08 3.03
N LEU A 102 -16.87 -14.64 4.28
CA LEU A 102 -16.07 -15.19 5.36
C LEU A 102 -16.86 -16.26 6.13
N GLN A 103 -17.21 -17.38 5.48
CA GLN A 103 -17.67 -18.57 6.20
C GLN A 103 -16.59 -19.08 7.16
N PRO A 104 -16.94 -19.69 8.32
CA PRO A 104 -16.01 -19.93 9.43
C PRO A 104 -14.72 -20.67 9.07
N GLU A 105 -14.73 -21.56 8.08
CA GLU A 105 -13.54 -22.37 7.72
C GLU A 105 -12.54 -21.59 6.85
N ILE A 106 -12.98 -21.04 5.71
CA ILE A 106 -12.09 -20.32 4.77
C ILE A 106 -11.78 -18.90 5.26
N SER A 107 -12.66 -18.33 6.09
CA SER A 107 -12.46 -17.01 6.68
C SER A 107 -11.29 -16.95 7.63
N GLN A 108 -11.09 -17.99 8.44
CA GLN A 108 -10.08 -17.97 9.48
C GLN A 108 -8.68 -17.87 8.88
N GLU A 109 -8.39 -18.58 7.79
CA GLU A 109 -7.08 -18.46 7.14
C GLU A 109 -6.85 -17.07 6.53
N THR A 110 -7.82 -16.54 5.80
CA THR A 110 -7.69 -15.23 5.15
C THR A 110 -7.60 -14.10 6.18
N LEU A 111 -8.42 -14.18 7.22
CA LEU A 111 -8.44 -13.23 8.32
C LEU A 111 -7.16 -13.29 9.14
N ALA A 112 -6.72 -14.50 9.51
CA ALA A 112 -5.47 -14.69 10.26
C ALA A 112 -4.28 -14.17 9.48
N THR A 113 -4.19 -14.46 8.18
CA THR A 113 -3.09 -13.96 7.34
C THR A 113 -3.12 -12.44 7.20
N ALA A 114 -4.28 -11.81 7.03
CA ALA A 114 -4.40 -10.34 7.02
C ALA A 114 -3.96 -9.74 8.37
N ASN A 115 -4.37 -10.34 9.49
CA ASN A 115 -3.94 -9.94 10.83
C ASN A 115 -2.43 -10.09 11.02
N ILE A 116 -1.83 -11.17 10.53
CA ILE A 116 -0.38 -11.38 10.56
C ILE A 116 0.34 -10.28 9.78
N TYR A 117 -0.08 -9.95 8.56
CA TYR A 117 0.56 -8.86 7.79
C TYR A 117 0.42 -7.50 8.46
N ASN A 118 -0.74 -7.20 9.06
CA ASN A 118 -0.95 -5.97 9.82
C ASN A 118 -0.06 -5.91 11.07
N LEU A 119 0.05 -7.02 11.82
CA LEU A 119 0.92 -7.13 12.99
C LEU A 119 2.40 -6.99 12.60
N LEU A 120 2.83 -7.66 11.54
CA LEU A 120 4.19 -7.55 11.01
C LEU A 120 4.48 -6.11 10.54
N THR A 121 3.51 -5.45 9.92
CA THR A 121 3.63 -4.04 9.56
C THR A 121 3.86 -3.19 10.81
N VAL A 122 3.03 -3.32 11.84
CA VAL A 122 3.22 -2.59 13.11
C VAL A 122 4.61 -2.87 13.70
N ALA A 123 5.04 -4.14 13.72
CA ALA A 123 6.36 -4.53 14.21
C ALA A 123 7.50 -3.85 13.41
N CYS A 124 7.40 -3.78 12.08
CA CYS A 124 8.37 -3.06 11.26
C CYS A 124 8.45 -1.58 11.65
N TYR A 125 7.32 -0.89 11.85
CA TYR A 125 7.33 0.54 12.20
C TYR A 125 7.80 0.83 13.62
N VAL A 126 7.45 -0.03 14.58
CA VAL A 126 8.00 0.04 15.95
C VAL A 126 9.53 -0.14 15.89
N THR A 127 10.03 -1.11 15.12
CA THR A 127 11.47 -1.33 14.95
C THR A 127 12.16 -0.14 14.28
N ILE A 128 11.56 0.44 13.23
CA ILE A 128 12.05 1.67 12.59
C ILE A 128 12.16 2.80 13.61
N TRP A 129 11.13 2.99 14.43
CA TRP A 129 11.11 4.05 15.44
C TRP A 129 12.19 3.86 16.51
N ILE A 130 12.40 2.63 16.98
CA ILE A 130 13.49 2.28 17.90
C ILE A 130 14.85 2.56 17.25
N LEU A 131 15.09 2.08 16.03
CA LEU A 131 16.36 2.27 15.31
C LEU A 131 16.67 3.75 15.06
N MET A 132 15.65 4.55 14.73
CA MET A 132 15.81 5.99 14.57
C MET A 132 16.20 6.70 15.87
N THR A 133 15.60 6.27 16.98
CA THR A 133 15.88 6.82 18.31
C THR A 133 17.31 6.50 18.73
N ILE A 134 17.75 5.25 18.50
CA ILE A 134 19.12 4.80 18.80
C ILE A 134 20.16 5.51 17.93
N LYS A 135 19.93 5.59 16.61
CA LYS A 135 20.92 6.16 15.67
C LYS A 135 21.02 7.70 15.69
N LYS A 136 20.21 8.39 16.51
CA LYS A 136 20.15 9.88 16.59
C LYS A 136 20.23 10.59 15.23
N GLN A 137 19.55 10.04 14.22
CA GLN A 137 19.68 10.53 12.85
C GLN A 137 19.13 11.96 12.75
N ASN A 138 19.97 12.95 12.45
CA ASN A 138 19.57 14.36 12.49
C ASN A 138 18.96 14.88 11.17
N ASN A 139 18.71 14.00 10.19
CA ASN A 139 18.12 14.41 8.93
C ASN A 139 16.61 14.70 9.10
N SER A 140 16.25 15.98 9.05
CA SER A 140 14.88 16.47 9.21
C SER A 140 13.92 15.96 8.14
N ASN A 141 14.41 15.73 6.90
CA ASN A 141 13.60 15.22 5.81
C ASN A 141 13.20 13.75 6.03
N SER A 142 14.14 12.90 6.45
CA SER A 142 13.85 11.49 6.77
C SER A 142 12.88 11.38 7.94
N LYS A 143 13.05 12.20 8.98
CA LYS A 143 12.11 12.26 10.12
C LYS A 143 10.70 12.64 9.69
N ARG A 144 10.56 13.62 8.79
CA ARG A 144 9.25 14.07 8.30
C ARG A 144 8.53 12.98 7.49
N LEU A 145 9.25 12.30 6.59
CA LEU A 145 8.70 11.22 5.78
C LEU A 145 8.24 10.04 6.66
N ILE A 146 9.03 9.69 7.68
CA ILE A 146 8.65 8.60 8.59
C ILE A 146 7.43 8.98 9.42
N LYS A 147 7.34 10.22 9.92
CA LYS A 147 6.14 10.72 10.62
C LYS A 147 4.87 10.61 9.77
N SER A 148 4.92 10.99 8.49
CA SER A 148 3.74 10.87 7.61
C SER A 148 3.33 9.42 7.40
N LEU A 149 4.31 8.54 7.21
CA LEU A 149 4.07 7.13 6.96
C LEU A 149 3.52 6.40 8.19
N THR A 150 4.03 6.74 9.38
CA THR A 150 3.48 6.28 10.66
C THR A 150 2.04 6.75 10.84
N ALA A 151 1.72 8.01 10.53
CA ALA A 151 0.35 8.51 10.63
C ALA A 151 -0.63 7.73 9.73
N ILE A 152 -0.24 7.46 8.47
CA ILE A 152 -1.02 6.65 7.54
C ILE A 152 -1.33 5.27 8.13
N ILE A 153 -0.34 4.63 8.74
CA ILE A 153 -0.49 3.27 9.28
C ILE A 153 -1.35 3.26 10.52
N ILE A 154 -1.20 4.25 11.40
CA ILE A 154 -2.07 4.37 12.58
C ILE A 154 -3.53 4.51 12.13
N ILE A 155 -3.81 5.35 11.13
CA ILE A 155 -5.16 5.55 10.61
C ILE A 155 -5.70 4.27 9.98
N ASN A 156 -4.92 3.59 9.12
CA ASN A 156 -5.32 2.33 8.49
C ASN A 156 -5.53 1.21 9.51
N MET A 157 -4.65 1.11 10.51
CA MET A 157 -4.76 0.12 11.57
C MET A 157 -5.97 0.39 12.47
N ALA A 158 -6.24 1.65 12.81
CA ALA A 158 -7.43 2.02 13.57
C ALA A 158 -8.72 1.64 12.81
N GLY A 159 -8.80 1.96 11.52
CA GLY A 159 -9.94 1.57 10.69
C GLY A 159 -10.12 0.05 10.59
N PHE A 160 -9.01 -0.69 10.44
CA PHE A 160 -9.02 -2.15 10.39
C PHE A 160 -9.44 -2.78 11.73
N VAL A 161 -8.78 -2.40 12.83
CA VAL A 161 -9.09 -2.91 14.18
C VAL A 161 -10.52 -2.58 14.56
N ASN A 162 -10.99 -1.36 14.30
CA ASN A 162 -12.38 -0.99 14.54
C ASN A 162 -13.33 -1.92 13.79
N THR A 163 -13.07 -2.19 12.51
CA THR A 163 -13.87 -3.14 11.73
C THR A 163 -13.86 -4.55 12.34
N GLN A 164 -12.70 -5.05 12.77
CA GLN A 164 -12.57 -6.37 13.39
C GLN A 164 -13.32 -6.48 14.72
N VAL A 165 -13.15 -5.49 15.59
CA VAL A 165 -13.82 -5.45 16.90
C VAL A 165 -15.33 -5.49 16.69
N TRP A 166 -15.85 -4.68 15.78
CA TRP A 166 -17.27 -4.70 15.46
C TRP A 166 -17.73 -6.05 14.91
N LEU A 167 -17.01 -6.64 13.95
CA LEU A 167 -17.34 -7.96 13.42
C LEU A 167 -17.36 -9.07 14.49
N MET A 168 -16.46 -9.02 15.48
CA MET A 168 -16.43 -9.95 16.60
C MET A 168 -17.53 -9.68 17.65
N LEU A 169 -17.89 -8.41 17.86
CA LEU A 169 -18.90 -8.00 18.83
C LEU A 169 -20.33 -8.32 18.35
N LEU A 170 -20.55 -8.31 17.03
CA LEU A 170 -21.88 -8.47 16.43
C LEU A 170 -22.62 -9.76 16.81
N PRO A 171 -22.00 -10.95 16.77
CA PRO A 171 -22.67 -12.19 17.21
C PRO A 171 -23.06 -12.19 18.69
N ILE A 172 -22.36 -11.41 19.52
CA ILE A 172 -22.53 -11.39 20.99
C ILE A 172 -23.71 -10.49 21.40
N LEU A 173 -23.94 -9.40 20.66
CA LEU A 173 -24.85 -8.34 21.08
C LEU A 173 -26.35 -8.63 20.87
N SER A 174 -26.72 -9.78 20.30
CA SER A 174 -28.13 -10.20 20.09
C SER A 174 -29.05 -9.11 19.49
N PHE A 175 -28.49 -8.18 18.71
CA PHE A 175 -29.27 -7.10 18.10
C PHE A 175 -30.08 -7.62 16.91
N ASN A 176 -31.18 -6.94 16.63
CA ASN A 176 -31.97 -7.19 15.43
C ASN A 176 -31.10 -6.92 14.18
N ALA A 177 -31.16 -7.77 13.16
CA ALA A 177 -30.24 -7.74 12.01
C ALA A 177 -30.20 -6.37 11.30
N VAL A 178 -31.35 -5.67 11.26
CA VAL A 178 -31.47 -4.31 10.68
C VAL A 178 -30.68 -3.26 11.46
N ASN A 179 -30.67 -3.36 12.78
CA ASN A 179 -29.94 -2.42 13.65
C ASN A 179 -28.43 -2.68 13.57
N ILE A 180 -28.03 -3.95 13.51
CA ILE A 180 -26.64 -4.36 13.29
C ILE A 180 -26.09 -3.73 12.01
N ASP A 181 -26.83 -3.86 10.92
CA ASP A 181 -26.32 -3.43 9.62
C ASP A 181 -26.16 -1.90 9.54
N SER A 182 -27.15 -1.18 10.05
CA SER A 182 -27.23 0.27 9.96
C SER A 182 -26.28 0.96 10.93
N PHE A 183 -26.21 0.50 12.19
CA PHE A 183 -25.48 1.22 13.25
C PHE A 183 -24.05 0.72 13.47
N VAL A 184 -23.73 -0.50 13.02
CA VAL A 184 -22.42 -1.10 13.28
C VAL A 184 -21.64 -1.32 11.99
N VAL A 185 -22.22 -2.06 11.05
CA VAL A 185 -21.50 -2.45 9.83
C VAL A 185 -21.24 -1.21 8.97
N THR A 186 -22.24 -0.35 8.79
CA THR A 186 -22.11 0.84 7.94
C THR A 186 -21.04 1.84 8.44
N PRO A 187 -21.00 2.24 9.73
CA PRO A 187 -19.95 3.12 10.23
C PRO A 187 -18.56 2.49 10.25
N ALA A 188 -18.45 1.21 10.60
CA ALA A 188 -17.16 0.50 10.58
C ALA A 188 -16.57 0.47 9.17
N LEU A 189 -17.40 0.18 8.18
CA LEU A 189 -17.04 0.25 6.77
C LEU A 189 -16.67 1.70 6.38
N LEU A 190 -17.51 2.69 6.68
CA LEU A 190 -17.21 4.08 6.33
C LEU A 190 -15.84 4.52 6.87
N MET A 191 -15.50 4.12 8.10
CA MET A 191 -14.20 4.37 8.71
C MET A 191 -13.05 3.68 7.96
N TYR A 192 -13.23 2.44 7.52
CA TYR A 192 -12.23 1.73 6.71
C TYR A 192 -11.96 2.40 5.35
N VAL A 193 -13.01 2.90 4.68
CA VAL A 193 -12.86 3.69 3.43
C VAL A 193 -12.20 5.02 3.69
N ALA A 194 -12.64 5.74 4.73
CA ALA A 194 -12.04 7.00 5.10
C ALA A 194 -10.54 6.81 5.41
N ALA A 195 -10.18 5.75 6.13
CA ALA A 195 -8.81 5.40 6.41
C ALA A 195 -8.01 5.13 5.12
N SER A 196 -8.52 4.25 4.24
CA SER A 196 -7.88 3.93 2.96
C SER A 196 -7.72 5.16 2.05
N GLY A 197 -8.73 6.03 2.03
CA GLY A 197 -8.73 7.28 1.26
C GLY A 197 -7.86 8.38 1.88
N SER A 198 -7.52 8.29 3.17
CA SER A 198 -6.73 9.29 3.88
C SER A 198 -5.26 9.32 3.46
N ASN A 199 -4.77 8.27 2.78
CA ASN A 199 -3.38 8.18 2.33
C ASN A 199 -2.95 9.42 1.53
N THR A 200 -3.76 9.87 0.57
CA THR A 200 -3.46 11.03 -0.27
C THR A 200 -3.48 12.35 0.53
N PRO A 201 -4.54 12.70 1.29
CA PRO A 201 -4.53 13.86 2.17
C PRO A 201 -3.37 13.90 3.16
N VAL A 202 -3.04 12.77 3.79
CA VAL A 202 -1.95 12.69 4.77
C VAL A 202 -0.60 12.91 4.07
N LEU A 203 -0.37 12.30 2.91
CA LEU A 203 0.84 12.58 2.12
C LEU A 203 0.92 14.05 1.70
N PHE A 204 -0.19 14.65 1.28
CA PHE A 204 -0.24 16.05 0.90
C PHE A 204 0.05 17.02 2.06
N ALA A 205 -0.43 16.69 3.26
CA ALA A 205 -0.21 17.50 4.47
C ALA A 205 1.23 17.41 5.00
N PHE A 206 1.83 16.22 4.97
CA PHE A 206 3.11 15.99 5.65
C PHE A 206 4.34 15.91 4.71
N SER A 207 4.16 15.65 3.41
CA SER A 207 5.28 15.56 2.45
C SER A 207 5.33 16.78 1.52
N LYS A 208 6.35 17.63 1.70
CA LYS A 208 6.57 18.80 0.82
C LYS A 208 6.83 18.40 -0.63
N ASP A 209 7.53 17.29 -0.85
CA ASP A 209 7.84 16.80 -2.20
C ASP A 209 6.57 16.30 -2.89
N TYR A 210 5.73 15.57 -2.16
CA TYR A 210 4.42 15.15 -2.66
C TYR A 210 3.51 16.36 -2.91
N ASN A 211 3.47 17.34 -2.00
CA ASN A 211 2.71 18.57 -2.16
C ASN A 211 3.15 19.36 -3.41
N LYS A 212 4.46 19.48 -3.64
CA LYS A 212 5.03 20.14 -4.83
C LYS A 212 4.65 19.38 -6.10
N ALA A 213 4.80 18.06 -6.12
CA ALA A 213 4.40 17.22 -7.25
C ALA A 213 2.90 17.35 -7.54
N PHE A 214 2.05 17.25 -6.50
CA PHE A 214 0.61 17.40 -6.60
C PHE A 214 0.23 18.77 -7.17
N LYS A 215 0.79 19.87 -6.65
CA LYS A 215 0.55 21.22 -7.17
C LYS A 215 0.99 21.38 -8.61
N ASN A 216 2.10 20.75 -9.02
CA ASN A 216 2.55 20.78 -10.41
C ASN A 216 1.60 20.02 -11.34
N THR A 217 1.18 18.82 -10.96
CA THR A 217 0.25 17.98 -11.76
C THR A 217 -1.11 18.65 -11.90
N PHE A 218 -1.65 19.21 -10.81
CA PHE A 218 -2.99 19.80 -10.78
C PHE A 218 -2.99 21.32 -11.00
N LYS A 219 -1.86 21.92 -11.41
CA LYS A 219 -1.75 23.36 -11.68
C LYS A 219 -2.80 23.84 -12.68
N HIS A 220 -3.10 23.02 -13.70
CA HIS A 220 -4.10 23.32 -14.72
C HIS A 220 -5.53 23.39 -14.15
N LEU A 221 -5.87 22.55 -13.17
CA LEU A 221 -7.18 22.57 -12.51
C LEU A 221 -7.37 23.82 -11.63
N PHE A 222 -6.30 24.29 -10.97
CA PHE A 222 -6.40 25.39 -10.00
C PHE A 222 -6.08 26.77 -10.56
N CYS A 223 -5.26 26.87 -11.61
CA CYS A 223 -4.84 28.16 -12.16
C CYS A 223 -5.62 28.61 -13.41
N GLY A 224 -6.60 27.84 -13.89
CA GLY A 224 -7.48 28.24 -15.01
C GLY A 224 -6.78 28.60 -16.33
N LYS A 225 -5.46 28.36 -16.43
CA LYS A 225 -4.73 28.59 -17.67
C LYS A 225 -4.94 27.36 -18.55
N PRO A 226 -5.43 27.53 -19.78
CA PRO A 226 -5.56 26.41 -20.72
C PRO A 226 -4.21 25.74 -20.86
N LEU A 227 -4.21 24.40 -20.86
CA LEU A 227 -3.03 23.60 -21.18
C LEU A 227 -2.51 24.08 -22.53
N GLU A 228 -1.42 24.87 -22.53
CA GLU A 228 -0.64 25.06 -23.73
C GLU A 228 -0.19 23.67 -24.14
N GLU A 229 -0.72 23.20 -25.28
CA GLU A 229 -0.30 21.96 -25.89
C GLU A 229 1.21 21.96 -25.93
N THR A 230 1.80 21.06 -25.16
CA THR A 230 3.22 20.78 -25.29
C THR A 230 3.37 20.18 -26.69
N LYS A 231 3.67 21.04 -27.67
CA LYS A 231 4.09 20.61 -29.00
C LYS A 231 5.31 19.74 -28.79
N ILE A 232 5.08 18.43 -28.72
CA ILE A 232 6.12 17.43 -28.84
C ILE A 232 6.69 17.67 -30.22
N SER A 233 7.78 18.43 -30.26
CA SER A 233 8.63 18.58 -31.42
C SER A 233 9.20 17.20 -31.71
N THR A 234 8.45 16.45 -32.50
CA THR A 234 8.90 15.21 -33.14
C THR A 234 10.21 15.49 -33.86
N ILE A 235 11.29 14.91 -33.31
CA ILE A 235 12.39 14.28 -34.04
C ILE A 235 12.91 15.08 -35.23
N GLY A 236 13.97 15.85 -34.98
CA GLY A 236 14.76 16.52 -36.01
C GLY A 236 16.21 16.71 -35.58
N ASN A 237 16.94 15.59 -35.44
CA ASN A 237 18.39 15.40 -35.67
C ASN A 237 19.01 14.40 -34.68
N ILE A 238 18.93 13.12 -35.04
CA ILE A 238 20.01 12.17 -34.74
C ILE A 238 21.18 12.60 -35.63
N ARG A 239 22.01 13.52 -35.13
CA ARG A 239 23.38 13.70 -35.62
C ARG A 239 24.30 12.91 -34.70
N THR A 240 24.74 11.78 -35.23
CA THR A 240 25.97 11.08 -34.91
C THR A 240 27.08 12.04 -34.45
N ALA A 241 27.40 12.01 -33.16
CA ALA A 241 28.67 12.49 -32.63
C ALA A 241 29.25 11.38 -31.75
N ASN A 242 29.89 10.46 -32.44
CA ASN A 242 30.77 9.46 -31.90
C ASN A 242 32.08 10.19 -31.56
N THR A 243 32.36 10.50 -30.29
CA THR A 243 33.73 10.81 -29.87
C THR A 243 33.95 10.48 -28.40
N ARG A 244 34.75 9.42 -28.22
CA ARG A 244 35.61 9.13 -27.07
C ARG A 244 35.96 10.38 -26.25
N ASP A 245 35.64 10.34 -24.95
CA ASP A 245 36.49 11.00 -23.95
C ASP A 245 36.40 10.27 -22.62
N VAL A 246 37.04 9.10 -22.58
CA VAL A 246 37.48 8.46 -21.35
C VAL A 246 38.70 9.25 -20.88
N ASN A 247 38.47 10.37 -20.20
CA ASN A 247 39.54 11.11 -19.56
C ASN A 247 39.69 10.66 -18.10
N MET A 248 40.45 9.56 -17.99
CA MET A 248 41.06 9.03 -16.79
C MET A 248 42.03 10.07 -16.25
N LYS A 249 41.55 10.90 -15.32
CA LYS A 249 42.37 11.89 -14.62
C LYS A 249 43.38 11.16 -13.73
N ARG A 250 44.58 10.92 -14.29
CA ARG A 250 45.85 10.75 -13.58
C ARG A 250 45.91 11.73 -12.42
N MET A 251 45.86 11.23 -11.19
CA MET A 251 46.51 11.92 -10.07
C MET A 251 47.96 11.50 -10.05
N ASN A 252 48.82 12.50 -10.23
CA ASN A 252 50.23 12.49 -9.93
C ASN A 252 50.48 11.85 -8.56
N LEU A 253 51.27 10.78 -8.53
CA LEU A 253 52.08 10.48 -7.36
C LEU A 253 53.55 10.62 -7.76
N SER A 254 54.19 11.51 -7.01
CA SER A 254 55.56 12.00 -7.03
C SER A 254 56.64 10.92 -7.17
N SER A 255 57.65 11.27 -7.98
CA SER A 255 58.98 10.69 -8.03
C SER A 255 59.85 11.14 -6.84
N VAL A 256 61.04 10.52 -6.75
CA VAL A 256 62.24 10.87 -5.96
C VAL A 256 62.17 10.41 -4.48
N VAL A 257 63.09 9.61 -3.91
CA VAL A 257 64.56 9.60 -3.96
C VAL A 257 65.10 8.19 -3.60
N GLU A 258 66.09 7.68 -4.34
CA GLU A 258 66.95 6.56 -3.93
C GLU A 258 68.14 7.06 -3.08
N PRO A 259 68.55 6.36 -2.01
CA PRO A 259 69.77 6.70 -1.28
C PRO A 259 71.02 6.14 -1.96
N VAL A 260 72.00 7.04 -2.12
CA VAL A 260 73.39 6.74 -2.48
C VAL A 260 74.05 5.94 -1.36
N LYS A 261 74.69 4.82 -1.75
CA LYS A 261 75.59 4.02 -0.91
C LYS A 261 76.92 4.77 -0.74
N ASN A 262 77.38 4.86 0.50
CA ASN A 262 78.80 4.99 0.84
C ASN A 262 79.30 3.66 1.39
#